data_AF-A0A3M2GCQ0-F1
#
_entry.id   AF-A0A3M2GCQ0-F1
#
_cell.length_a   1.000
_cell.length_b   1.000
_cell.length_c   1.000
_cell.angle_alpha   90.00
_cell.angle_beta   90.00
_cell.angle_gamma   90.00
#
_symmetry.space_group_name_H-M   'P 1'
#
loop_
_entity.id
_entity.type
_entity.pdbx_description
1 polymer ?
#
loop_
_entity_poly.entity_id
_entity_poly.type
_entity_poly.pdbx_seq_one_letter_code
_entity_poly.pdbx_strand_id
1 'polypeptide(L)'
;MTNAAVDIFDPGIYVAGPPHELFARLRRESPVVWQDMPDQPGYWAVLRHRDVVHVARHPEIFSASAGGVVLEDLDPASLEQMRGMLLAMDPPRHTAHRKP
;
A
#
# COMPACT_ATOMS: atom_id res chain seq x y z
N MET A 1 15.35 16.72 16.35
CA MET A 1 14.15 17.34 15.76
C MET A 1 13.67 16.39 14.68
N THR A 2 12.73 15.52 15.02
CA THR A 2 12.09 14.62 14.05
C THR A 2 11.39 15.48 13.03
N ASN A 3 11.89 15.47 11.80
CA ASN A 3 11.21 16.08 10.66
C ASN A 3 9.84 15.39 10.58
N ALA A 4 8.76 16.05 11.03
CA ALA A 4 7.44 15.44 10.99
C ALA A 4 7.11 15.20 9.52
N ALA A 5 7.17 13.94 9.10
CA ALA A 5 6.78 13.57 7.75
C ALA A 5 5.33 14.04 7.54
N VAL A 6 5.04 14.59 6.36
CA VAL A 6 3.66 14.97 6.04
C VAL A 6 2.78 13.74 6.13
N ASP A 7 1.70 13.84 6.89
CA ASP A 7 0.67 12.82 7.00
C ASP A 7 -0.15 12.80 5.70
N ILE A 8 0.07 11.79 4.86
CA ILE A 8 -0.70 11.55 3.65
C ILE A 8 -1.84 10.55 3.86
N PHE A 9 -2.00 10.03 5.09
CA PHE A 9 -3.14 9.22 5.51
C PHE A 9 -4.35 10.09 5.88
N ASP A 10 -4.13 11.34 6.32
CA ASP A 10 -5.20 12.30 6.62
C ASP A 10 -6.14 12.50 5.41
N PRO A 11 -7.43 12.11 5.49
CA PRO A 11 -8.39 12.31 4.41
C PRO A 11 -8.65 13.80 4.12
N GLY A 12 -8.40 14.69 5.07
CA GLY A 12 -8.60 16.13 4.95
C GLY A 12 -7.81 16.77 3.80
N ILE A 13 -6.61 16.25 3.49
CA ILE A 13 -5.77 16.80 2.42
C ILE A 13 -6.31 16.52 1.01
N TYR A 14 -7.29 15.63 0.89
CA TYR A 14 -7.89 15.20 -0.39
C TYR A 14 -9.24 15.86 -0.67
N VAL A 15 -9.82 16.60 0.29
CA VAL A 15 -11.16 17.22 0.15
C VAL A 15 -11.23 18.18 -1.04
N ALA A 16 -10.16 18.92 -1.30
CA ALA A 16 -10.04 19.83 -2.43
C ALA A 16 -9.59 19.14 -3.74
N GLY A 17 -9.46 17.81 -3.73
CA GLY A 17 -8.88 17.01 -4.81
C GLY A 17 -7.50 16.45 -4.46
N PRO A 18 -6.89 15.64 -5.35
CA PRO A 18 -5.59 15.03 -5.08
C PRO A 18 -4.48 16.07 -4.89
N PRO A 19 -3.67 16.01 -3.81
CA PRO A 19 -2.64 16.99 -3.51
C PRO A 19 -1.38 16.77 -4.37
N HIS A 20 -1.48 17.04 -5.67
CA HIS A 20 -0.44 16.73 -6.65
C HIS A 20 0.93 17.36 -6.33
N GLU A 21 0.95 18.60 -5.84
CA GLU A 21 2.19 19.31 -5.46
C GLU A 21 2.89 18.66 -4.27
N LEU A 22 2.13 18.22 -3.27
CA LEU A 22 2.66 17.48 -2.12
C LEU A 22 3.32 16.19 -2.57
N PHE A 23 2.62 15.39 -3.39
CA PHE A 23 3.20 14.14 -3.92
C PHE A 23 4.40 14.39 -4.84
N ALA A 24 4.41 15.50 -5.59
CA ALA A 24 5.56 15.88 -6.41
C ALA A 24 6.79 16.17 -5.54
N ARG A 25 6.61 16.87 -4.41
CA ARG A 25 7.67 17.10 -3.43
C ARG A 25 8.17 15.81 -2.80
N LEU A 26 7.26 14.96 -2.29
CA LEU A 26 7.62 13.69 -1.66
C LEU A 26 8.39 12.78 -2.63
N ARG A 27 7.96 12.68 -3.90
CA ARG A 27 8.71 11.92 -4.92
C ARG A 27 10.15 12.40 -5.14
N ARG A 28 10.42 13.71 -4.96
CA ARG A 28 11.78 14.27 -5.09
C ARG A 28 12.61 14.02 -3.85
N GLU A 29 12.04 14.24 -2.67
CA GLU A 29 12.78 14.33 -1.40
C GLU A 29 12.78 13.03 -0.59
N SER A 30 11.64 12.33 -0.51
CA SER A 30 11.47 11.11 0.28
C SER A 30 10.45 10.18 -0.39
N PRO A 31 10.85 9.46 -1.46
CA PRO A 31 9.93 8.71 -2.31
C PRO A 31 9.42 7.39 -1.72
N VAL A 32 10.08 6.91 -0.65
CA VAL A 32 9.67 5.78 0.16
C VAL A 32 9.71 6.27 1.60
N VAL A 33 8.54 6.50 2.18
CA VAL A 33 8.41 7.19 3.48
C VAL A 33 7.46 6.42 4.38
N TRP A 34 7.83 6.30 5.65
CA TRP A 34 6.95 5.72 6.66
C TRP A 34 5.80 6.68 6.98
N GLN A 35 4.60 6.12 7.15
CA GLN A 35 3.39 6.82 7.55
C GLN A 35 2.83 6.13 8.79
N ASP A 36 2.66 6.91 9.86
CA ASP A 36 1.96 6.43 11.03
C ASP A 36 0.47 6.31 10.72
N MET A 37 -0.19 5.32 11.31
CA MET A 37 -1.62 5.08 11.16
C MET A 37 -2.21 4.91 12.56
N PRO A 38 -3.21 5.72 12.96
CA PRO A 38 -3.82 5.59 14.28
C PRO A 38 -4.32 4.17 14.54
N ASP A 39 -4.05 3.65 15.73
CA ASP A 39 -4.44 2.31 16.21
C ASP A 39 -3.90 1.12 15.39
N GLN A 40 -2.94 1.36 14.49
CA GLN A 40 -2.36 0.35 13.61
C GLN A 40 -0.83 0.50 13.51
N PRO A 41 -0.10 -0.49 12.99
CA PRO A 41 1.36 -0.42 12.90
C PRO A 41 1.90 0.69 11.99
N GLY A 42 1.11 1.24 11.05
CA GLY A 42 1.58 2.17 10.02
C GLY A 42 1.96 1.45 8.71
N TYR A 43 2.45 2.20 7.72
CA TYR A 43 2.79 1.65 6.41
C TYR A 43 3.92 2.42 5.70
N TRP A 44 4.57 1.75 4.74
CA TRP A 44 5.50 2.39 3.82
C TRP A 44 4.76 2.93 2.60
N ALA A 45 4.77 4.25 2.41
CA ALA A 45 4.26 4.90 1.20
C ALA A 45 5.33 4.88 0.10
N VAL A 46 5.05 4.16 -1.00
CA VAL A 46 5.93 4.05 -2.17
C VAL A 46 5.39 4.95 -3.29
N LEU A 47 6.08 6.04 -3.60
CA LEU A 47 5.49 7.17 -4.34
C LEU A 47 6.04 7.35 -5.76
N ARG A 48 7.15 6.70 -6.13
CA ARG A 48 7.68 6.74 -7.50
C ARG A 48 7.13 5.58 -8.32
N HIS A 49 6.73 5.87 -9.55
CA HIS A 49 6.21 4.87 -10.49
C HIS A 49 7.11 3.63 -10.61
N ARG A 50 8.43 3.81 -10.77
CA ARG A 50 9.37 2.68 -10.89
C ARG A 50 9.38 1.77 -9.66
N ASP A 51 9.19 2.33 -8.47
CA ASP A 51 9.27 1.61 -7.20
C ASP A 51 7.92 0.89 -6.97
N VAL A 52 6.79 1.51 -7.32
CA VAL A 52 5.47 0.85 -7.34
C VAL A 52 5.45 -0.32 -8.33
N VAL A 53 6.01 -0.14 -9.53
CA VAL A 53 6.13 -1.23 -10.52
C VAL A 53 7.02 -2.35 -10.00
N HIS A 54 8.09 -2.04 -9.26
CA HIS A 54 8.92 -3.05 -8.61
C HIS A 54 8.09 -3.85 -7.59
N VAL A 55 7.40 -3.20 -6.66
CA VAL A 55 6.54 -3.87 -5.67
C VAL A 55 5.52 -4.78 -6.36
N ALA A 56 4.80 -4.27 -7.36
CA ALA A 56 3.76 -5.01 -8.06
C ALA A 56 4.25 -6.21 -8.88
N ARG A 57 5.54 -6.25 -9.24
CA ARG A 57 6.14 -7.32 -10.06
C ARG A 57 6.84 -8.41 -9.26
N HIS A 58 7.04 -8.22 -7.96
CA HIS A 58 7.78 -9.16 -7.10
C HIS A 58 6.88 -9.69 -5.98
N PRO A 59 5.80 -10.44 -6.29
CA PRO A 59 4.88 -10.99 -5.30
C PRO A 59 5.54 -11.98 -4.33
N GLU A 60 6.69 -12.54 -4.70
CA GLU A 60 7.54 -13.36 -3.83
C GLU A 60 8.20 -12.57 -2.70
N ILE A 61 8.27 -11.24 -2.83
CA ILE A 61 8.76 -10.30 -1.81
C ILE A 61 7.57 -9.55 -1.18
N PHE A 62 6.61 -9.12 -2.00
CA PHE A 62 5.46 -8.29 -1.61
C PHE A 62 4.16 -9.07 -1.81
N SER A 63 3.81 -9.91 -0.84
CA SER A 63 2.64 -10.78 -0.88
C SER A 63 1.33 -9.99 -0.77
N ALA A 64 0.38 -10.26 -1.68
CA ALA A 64 -1.00 -9.76 -1.59
C ALA A 64 -1.86 -10.59 -0.62
N SER A 65 -1.40 -11.79 -0.25
CA SER A 65 -2.13 -12.72 0.62
C SER A 65 -1.73 -12.63 2.10
N ALA A 66 -0.50 -12.24 2.43
CA ALA A 66 0.05 -12.35 3.78
C ALA A 66 -0.66 -11.40 4.75
N GLY A 67 -0.60 -10.10 4.49
CA GLY A 67 -1.30 -9.04 5.23
C GLY A 67 -2.52 -8.49 4.51
N GLY A 68 -2.69 -8.84 3.22
CA GLY A 68 -3.80 -8.35 2.41
C GLY A 68 -3.44 -7.18 1.49
N VAL A 69 -4.47 -6.51 1.00
CA VAL A 69 -4.36 -5.43 -0.01
C VAL A 69 -4.97 -4.10 0.42
N VAL A 70 -5.49 -4.04 1.64
CA VAL A 70 -5.96 -2.82 2.31
C VAL A 70 -4.84 -2.32 3.23
N LEU A 71 -4.91 -1.06 3.65
CA LEU A 71 -3.88 -0.51 4.53
C LEU A 71 -4.00 -1.04 5.96
N GLU A 72 -5.23 -1.20 6.43
CA GLU A 72 -5.53 -1.66 7.78
C GLU A 72 -5.26 -3.15 7.95
N ASP A 73 -4.59 -3.52 9.05
CA ASP A 73 -4.51 -4.92 9.47
C ASP A 73 -5.92 -5.44 9.80
N LEU A 74 -6.29 -6.52 9.13
CA LEU A 74 -7.56 -7.21 9.34
C LEU A 74 -7.45 -8.24 10.45
N ASP A 75 -8.55 -8.48 11.15
CA ASP A 75 -8.63 -9.63 12.05
C ASP A 75 -8.46 -10.95 11.26
N PRO A 76 -8.02 -12.04 11.90
CA PRO A 76 -7.71 -13.29 11.21
C PRO A 76 -8.86 -13.87 10.37
N ALA A 77 -10.11 -13.71 10.79
CA ALA A 77 -11.25 -14.24 10.05
C ALA A 77 -11.54 -13.41 8.79
N SER A 78 -11.50 -12.08 8.91
CA SER A 78 -11.66 -11.17 7.78
C SER A 78 -10.52 -11.31 6.77
N LEU A 79 -9.27 -11.47 7.22
CA LEU A 79 -8.12 -11.71 6.36
C LEU A 79 -8.28 -13.02 5.57
N GLU A 80 -8.74 -14.09 6.21
CA GLU A 80 -8.96 -15.38 5.54
C GLU A 80 -10.06 -15.28 4.48
N GLN A 81 -11.14 -14.55 4.76
CA GLN A 81 -12.17 -14.28 3.76
C GLN A 81 -11.60 -13.52 2.55
N MET A 82 -10.77 -12.50 2.80
CA MET A 82 -10.18 -11.70 1.74
C MET A 82 -9.24 -12.52 0.85
N ARG A 83 -8.47 -13.47 1.40
CA ARG A 83 -7.60 -14.40 0.63
C ARG A 83 -8.36 -15.28 -0.38
N GLY A 84 -9.70 -15.34 -0.28
CA GLY A 84 -10.57 -15.96 -1.28
C GLY A 84 -10.80 -15.11 -2.53
N MET A 85 -10.50 -13.81 -2.49
CA MET A 85 -10.70 -12.88 -3.61
C MET A 85 -9.50 -12.87 -4.54
N LEU A 86 -9.73 -12.84 -5.86
CA LEU A 86 -8.65 -12.86 -6.86
C LEU A 86 -7.57 -11.78 -6.64
N LEU A 87 -7.96 -10.60 -6.13
CA LEU A 87 -7.04 -9.48 -5.91
C LEU A 87 -6.07 -9.69 -4.73
N ALA A 88 -6.40 -10.58 -3.78
CA ALA A 88 -5.61 -10.86 -2.57
C ALA A 88 -4.99 -12.27 -2.59
N MET A 89 -4.78 -12.81 -3.80
CA MET A 89 -4.08 -14.08 -4.01
C MET A 89 -2.67 -13.84 -4.53
N ASP A 90 -1.75 -14.68 -4.08
CA ASP A 90 -0.43 -14.82 -4.70
C ASP A 90 -0.39 -15.98 -5.71
N PRO A 91 0.59 -16.00 -6.63
CA PRO A 91 0.93 -17.20 -7.39
C PRO A 91 1.21 -18.40 -6.47
N PRO A 92 0.87 -19.64 -6.89
CA PRO A 92 0.34 -20.02 -8.20
C PRO A 92 -1.20 -19.89 -8.32
N ARG A 93 -1.93 -19.72 -7.20
CA ARG A 93 -3.40 -19.66 -7.20
C ARG A 93 -3.91 -18.48 -8.04
N HIS A 94 -3.33 -17.30 -7.85
CA HIS A 94 -3.66 -16.12 -8.65
C HIS A 94 -3.49 -16.36 -10.15
N THR A 95 -2.33 -16.90 -10.53
CA THR A 95 -2.00 -17.20 -11.93
C THR A 95 -2.99 -18.18 -12.54
N ALA A 96 -3.42 -19.20 -11.80
CA ALA A 96 -4.41 -20.16 -12.29
C ALA A 96 -5.77 -19.52 -12.61
N HIS A 97 -6.24 -18.58 -11.78
CA HIS A 97 -7.52 -17.89 -11.97
C HIS A 97 -7.49 -16.80 -13.05
N ARG A 98 -6.30 -16.29 -13.42
CA ARG A 98 -6.14 -15.26 -14.47
C ARG A 98 -5.87 -15.82 -15.87
N LYS A 99 -5.74 -17.14 -16.02
CA LYS A 99 -5.61 -17.75 -17.35
C LYS A 99 -6.88 -17.47 -18.17
N PRO A 100 -6.76 -17.18 -19.47
CA PRO A 100 -7.90 -16.94 -20.35
C PRO A 100 -8.79 -18.17 -20.51
#